data_AF-A0A2N0WIE8-F1
#
_entry.id   AF-A0A2N0WIE8-F1
#
_cell.length_a   1.000
_cell.length_b   1.000
_cell.length_c   1.000
_cell.angle_alpha   90.00
_cell.angle_beta   90.00
_cell.angle_gamma   90.00
#
_symmetry.space_group_name_H-M   'P 1'
#
loop_
_entity.id
_entity.type
_entity.pdbx_description
1 polymer ?
#
loop_
_entity_poly.entity_id
_entity_poly.type
_entity_poly.pdbx_seq_one_letter_code
_entity_poly.pdbx_strand_id
1 'polypeptide(L)'
;MITKQEFTQSAFASIGDYPTLEILYQAKDPRLFQNIEAMATMLAMFSSQLEVAQAEPFEKTKDSTVLADAAMRGIVPKAVPTVLKIQVENDSNELLEISAGRILLDSSGRSLRVENSVKVNAKTVDYIACTQLYSLSNTHTVKENRAFYEIPVQMRDEESFLSGIRVFDETGNEYAYTDRYTAVAADEKVYHIEVDEKQNFYIRFGYKGIVGVQPPRGAKFTIQAFYTFGLVDSYSKGDQVAFEINHSINDSYAKLSIDSVTSVGEAPITTAVLRELTKYPSV
;
A
#
# COMPACT_ATOMS: atom_id res chain seq x y z
N MET A 1 2.83 10.92 -34.22
CA MET A 1 3.50 9.62 -34.31
C MET A 1 4.04 9.45 -35.71
N ILE A 2 5.36 9.29 -35.87
CA ILE A 2 5.94 9.02 -37.19
C ILE A 2 5.74 7.53 -37.52
N THR A 3 5.18 7.27 -38.69
CA THR A 3 4.80 5.92 -39.11
C THR A 3 5.94 5.20 -39.83
N LYS A 4 5.84 3.86 -39.95
CA LYS A 4 6.81 3.06 -40.73
C LYS A 4 6.98 3.61 -42.15
N GLN A 5 5.87 4.02 -42.80
CA GLN A 5 5.88 4.49 -44.18
C GLN A 5 6.71 5.77 -44.33
N GLU A 6 6.58 6.71 -43.41
CA GLU A 6 7.33 7.97 -43.41
C GLU A 6 8.83 7.74 -43.17
N PHE A 7 9.19 6.83 -42.25
CA PHE A 7 10.59 6.44 -42.05
C PHE A 7 11.18 5.73 -43.27
N THR A 8 10.43 4.82 -43.90
CA THR A 8 10.89 4.19 -45.15
C THR A 8 11.06 5.20 -46.26
N GLN A 9 10.13 6.15 -46.41
CA GLN A 9 10.21 7.19 -47.44
C GLN A 9 11.42 8.10 -47.23
N SER A 10 11.70 8.51 -45.99
CA SER A 10 12.89 9.29 -45.67
C SER A 10 14.18 8.50 -45.89
N ALA A 11 14.21 7.21 -45.55
CA ALA A 11 15.38 6.36 -45.80
C ALA A 11 15.63 6.18 -47.30
N PHE A 12 14.59 5.91 -48.09
CA PHE A 12 14.68 5.79 -49.55
C PHE A 12 15.04 7.11 -50.24
N ALA A 13 14.64 8.26 -49.70
CA ALA A 13 15.06 9.57 -50.20
C ALA A 13 16.58 9.80 -50.06
N SER A 14 17.23 9.21 -49.05
CA SER A 14 18.69 9.28 -48.85
C SER A 14 19.49 8.25 -49.65
N ILE A 15 18.84 7.31 -50.35
CA ILE A 15 19.56 6.29 -51.15
C ILE A 15 20.29 6.90 -52.35
N GLY A 16 19.85 8.07 -52.84
CA GLY A 16 20.55 8.80 -53.92
C GLY A 16 22.00 9.17 -53.58
N ASP A 17 22.36 9.19 -52.29
CA ASP A 17 23.74 9.42 -51.83
C ASP A 17 24.63 8.17 -51.95
N TYR A 18 24.05 7.01 -52.29
CA TYR A 18 24.71 5.70 -52.39
C TYR A 18 24.48 5.04 -53.77
N PRO A 19 25.29 5.37 -54.79
CA PRO A 19 25.06 4.93 -56.17
C PRO A 19 25.05 3.41 -56.37
N THR A 20 25.78 2.66 -55.54
CA THR A 20 25.81 1.18 -55.58
C THR A 20 24.52 0.55 -55.07
N LEU A 21 23.82 1.22 -54.14
CA LEU A 21 22.55 0.77 -53.57
C LEU A 21 21.35 1.23 -54.39
N GLU A 22 21.47 2.32 -55.16
CA GLU A 22 20.42 2.83 -56.03
C GLU A 22 20.00 1.81 -57.10
N ILE A 23 20.95 1.06 -57.66
CA ILE A 23 20.69 -0.02 -58.62
C ILE A 23 19.85 -1.14 -57.96
N LEU A 24 20.16 -1.49 -56.72
CA LEU A 24 19.42 -2.51 -55.95
C LEU A 24 18.02 -2.02 -55.57
N TYR A 25 17.86 -0.72 -55.32
CA TYR A 25 16.58 -0.08 -55.06
C TYR A 25 15.67 -0.09 -56.29
N GLN A 26 16.20 0.27 -57.47
CA GLN A 26 15.47 0.19 -58.75
C GLN A 26 15.08 -1.26 -59.09
N ALA A 27 15.94 -2.23 -58.75
CA ALA A 27 15.68 -3.66 -58.92
C ALA A 27 14.70 -4.26 -57.90
N LYS A 28 14.26 -3.47 -56.90
CA LYS A 28 13.40 -3.93 -55.78
C LYS A 28 13.94 -5.17 -55.07
N ASP A 29 15.26 -5.21 -54.84
CA ASP A 29 15.90 -6.35 -54.17
C ASP A 29 15.35 -6.52 -52.74
N PRO A 30 14.72 -7.67 -52.42
CA PRO A 30 14.17 -7.94 -51.10
C PRO A 30 15.19 -7.80 -49.95
N ARG A 31 16.48 -8.00 -50.19
CA ARG A 31 17.53 -7.90 -49.15
C ARG A 31 17.77 -6.47 -48.68
N LEU A 32 17.65 -5.50 -49.59
CA LEU A 32 17.76 -4.08 -49.25
C LEU A 32 16.50 -3.61 -48.50
N PHE A 33 15.33 -3.97 -49.03
CA PHE A 33 14.04 -3.61 -48.45
C PHE A 33 13.85 -4.20 -47.05
N GLN A 34 14.20 -5.47 -46.84
CA GLN A 34 14.04 -6.13 -45.54
C GLN A 34 14.79 -5.40 -44.41
N ASN A 35 16.03 -4.97 -44.66
CA ASN A 35 16.83 -4.28 -43.64
C ASN A 35 16.30 -2.88 -43.34
N ILE A 36 15.97 -2.10 -44.37
CA ILE A 36 15.43 -0.74 -44.21
C ILE A 36 14.05 -0.79 -43.54
N GLU A 37 13.19 -1.73 -43.94
CA GLU A 37 11.88 -1.89 -43.33
C GLU A 37 11.94 -2.37 -41.88
N ALA A 38 12.88 -3.25 -41.53
CA ALA A 38 13.10 -3.68 -40.15
C ALA A 38 13.54 -2.50 -39.27
N MET A 39 14.50 -1.70 -39.74
CA MET A 39 14.94 -0.48 -39.05
C MET A 39 13.82 0.56 -38.93
N ALA A 40 13.05 0.79 -40.01
CA ALA A 40 11.91 1.68 -39.98
C ALA A 40 10.80 1.22 -39.02
N THR A 41 10.61 -0.10 -38.88
CA THR A 41 9.67 -0.67 -37.90
C THR A 41 10.15 -0.43 -36.48
N MET A 42 11.44 -0.64 -36.20
CA MET A 42 12.05 -0.32 -34.90
C MET A 42 11.92 1.17 -34.57
N LEU A 43 12.21 2.06 -35.53
CA LEU A 43 12.11 3.51 -35.34
C LEU A 43 10.67 3.99 -35.15
N ALA A 44 9.70 3.40 -35.85
CA ALA A 44 8.28 3.67 -35.63
C ALA A 44 7.83 3.27 -34.22
N MET A 45 8.28 2.11 -33.73
CA MET A 45 8.04 1.68 -32.34
C MET A 45 8.73 2.60 -31.31
N PHE A 46 9.91 3.14 -31.64
CA PHE A 46 10.60 4.08 -30.75
C PHE A 46 9.95 5.47 -30.76
N SER A 47 9.49 5.94 -31.92
CA SER A 47 8.77 7.22 -32.07
C SER A 47 7.49 7.24 -31.24
N SER A 48 6.73 6.13 -31.19
CA SER A 48 5.55 6.06 -30.32
C SER A 48 5.92 6.11 -28.84
N GLN A 49 7.00 5.45 -28.43
CA GLN A 49 7.46 5.52 -27.04
C GLN A 49 7.93 6.94 -26.66
N LEU A 50 8.62 7.64 -27.55
CA LEU A 50 9.06 9.02 -27.34
C LEU A 50 7.89 9.99 -27.19
N GLU A 51 6.86 9.89 -28.04
CA GLU A 51 5.69 10.76 -27.92
C GLU A 51 4.96 10.54 -26.61
N VAL A 52 4.79 9.28 -26.20
CA VAL A 52 4.19 8.96 -24.89
C VAL A 52 5.07 9.49 -23.74
N ALA A 53 6.40 9.39 -23.85
CA ALA A 53 7.31 9.92 -22.84
C ALA A 53 7.30 11.46 -22.77
N GLN A 54 7.12 12.14 -23.90
CA GLN A 54 7.01 13.61 -23.94
C GLN A 54 5.65 14.11 -23.41
N ALA A 55 4.58 13.35 -23.62
CA ALA A 55 3.25 13.69 -23.11
C ALA A 55 3.08 13.37 -21.61
N GLU A 56 3.85 12.40 -21.08
CA GLU A 56 3.74 11.93 -19.70
C GLU A 56 3.72 13.07 -18.66
N PRO A 57 4.71 13.99 -18.64
CA PRO A 57 4.76 15.06 -17.65
C PRO A 57 3.48 15.92 -17.54
N PHE A 58 2.65 15.94 -18.59
CA PHE A 58 1.43 16.75 -18.66
C PHE A 58 0.15 15.94 -18.43
N GLU A 59 -0.01 14.78 -19.07
CA GLU A 59 -1.29 14.06 -19.09
C GLU A 59 -1.30 12.77 -18.24
N LYS A 60 -0.15 12.35 -17.69
CA LYS A 60 0.00 11.18 -16.78
C LYS A 60 -0.83 9.98 -17.21
N THR A 61 -0.55 9.51 -18.41
CA THR A 61 -1.33 8.46 -19.08
C THR A 61 -1.00 7.06 -18.58
N LYS A 62 0.20 6.84 -18.01
CA LYS A 62 0.61 5.54 -17.47
C LYS A 62 0.38 5.45 -15.96
N ASP A 63 -0.21 4.35 -15.53
CA ASP A 63 -0.43 4.07 -14.10
C ASP A 63 0.89 4.01 -13.31
N SER A 64 1.96 3.49 -13.91
CA SER A 64 3.28 3.47 -13.27
C SER A 64 3.81 4.87 -12.96
N THR A 65 3.54 5.85 -13.82
CA THR A 65 3.98 7.24 -13.58
C THR A 65 3.10 7.93 -12.57
N VAL A 66 1.79 7.63 -12.56
CA VAL A 66 0.87 8.10 -11.52
C VAL A 66 1.31 7.58 -10.14
N LEU A 67 1.64 6.29 -10.03
CA LEU A 67 2.13 5.70 -8.79
C LEU A 67 3.47 6.28 -8.36
N ALA A 68 4.41 6.47 -9.29
CA ALA A 68 5.70 7.11 -9.00
C ALA A 68 5.54 8.57 -8.53
N ASP A 69 4.67 9.36 -9.16
CA ASP A 69 4.43 10.75 -8.73
C ASP A 69 3.66 10.82 -7.40
N ALA A 70 2.71 9.91 -7.17
CA ALA A 70 2.02 9.77 -5.89
C ALA A 70 3.00 9.42 -4.76
N ALA A 71 3.91 8.47 -5.01
CA ALA A 71 5.01 8.10 -4.13
C ALA A 71 5.91 9.31 -3.81
N MET A 72 6.34 10.07 -4.82
CA MET A 72 7.15 11.28 -4.63
C MET A 72 6.45 12.36 -3.80
N ARG A 73 5.12 12.44 -3.86
CA ARG A 73 4.32 13.37 -3.05
C ARG A 73 4.08 12.89 -1.62
N GLY A 74 4.44 11.65 -1.31
CA GLY A 74 4.21 11.00 -0.02
C GLY A 74 2.78 10.45 0.15
N ILE A 75 2.02 10.27 -0.93
CA ILE A 75 0.65 9.72 -0.84
C ILE A 75 0.75 8.22 -0.60
N VAL A 76 0.39 7.80 0.62
CA VAL A 76 0.38 6.38 1.02
C VAL A 76 -1.04 5.81 0.85
N PRO A 77 -1.27 4.84 -0.06
CA PRO A 77 -2.59 4.22 -0.25
C PRO A 77 -2.92 3.31 0.93
N LYS A 78 -3.56 3.89 1.96
CA LYS A 78 -4.05 3.17 3.15
C LYS A 78 -5.54 2.87 3.02
N ALA A 79 -5.96 1.74 3.56
CA ALA A 79 -7.37 1.41 3.73
C ALA A 79 -7.88 1.82 5.12
N VAL A 80 -9.15 2.19 5.18
CA VAL A 80 -9.85 2.48 6.44
C VAL A 80 -10.63 1.22 6.84
N PRO A 81 -10.44 0.71 8.06
CA PRO A 81 -11.09 -0.53 8.46
C PRO A 81 -12.57 -0.32 8.78
N THR A 82 -13.35 -1.37 8.56
CA THR A 82 -14.75 -1.46 9.01
C THR A 82 -14.81 -1.48 10.54
N VAL A 83 -15.75 -0.73 11.12
CA VAL A 83 -16.06 -0.75 12.56
C VAL A 83 -17.45 -1.34 12.78
N LEU A 84 -17.51 -2.35 13.64
CA LEU A 84 -18.70 -3.14 13.93
C LEU A 84 -19.10 -2.98 15.39
N LYS A 85 -20.41 -3.02 15.63
CA LYS A 85 -20.99 -3.18 16.95
C LYS A 85 -21.43 -4.61 17.13
N ILE A 86 -20.83 -5.31 18.08
CA ILE A 86 -21.09 -6.72 18.37
C ILE A 86 -21.91 -6.80 19.67
N GLN A 87 -22.96 -7.60 19.63
CA GLN A 87 -23.75 -7.99 20.78
C GLN A 87 -23.06 -9.17 21.48
N VAL A 88 -22.91 -9.07 22.79
CA VAL A 88 -22.33 -10.08 23.66
C VAL A 88 -23.39 -10.54 24.64
N GLU A 89 -23.82 -11.79 24.53
CA GLU A 89 -24.72 -12.43 25.49
C GLU A 89 -23.90 -13.37 26.38
N ASN A 90 -23.89 -13.10 27.68
CA ASN A 90 -23.19 -13.92 28.67
C ASN A 90 -24.14 -14.93 29.31
N ASP A 91 -24.10 -16.19 28.87
CA ASP A 91 -24.89 -17.28 29.44
C ASP A 91 -24.27 -17.90 30.70
N SER A 92 -23.11 -17.43 31.17
CA SER A 92 -22.51 -17.94 32.40
C SER A 92 -23.19 -17.37 33.65
N ASN A 93 -22.88 -17.96 34.80
CA ASN A 93 -23.30 -17.45 36.12
C ASN A 93 -22.26 -16.48 36.71
N GLU A 94 -21.20 -16.16 35.97
CA GLU A 94 -20.10 -15.31 36.40
C GLU A 94 -19.97 -14.09 35.47
N LEU A 95 -19.17 -13.11 35.88
CA LEU A 95 -18.88 -11.94 35.06
C LEU A 95 -17.91 -12.32 33.94
N LEU A 96 -18.22 -11.91 32.71
CA LEU A 96 -17.36 -12.05 31.55
C LEU A 96 -16.61 -10.74 31.29
N GLU A 97 -15.27 -10.79 31.30
CA GLU A 97 -14.43 -9.64 30.97
C GLU A 97 -13.79 -9.82 29.60
N ILE A 98 -14.14 -8.95 28.66
CA ILE A 98 -13.53 -8.88 27.33
C ILE A 98 -12.57 -7.70 27.35
N SER A 99 -11.28 -7.96 27.26
CA SER A 99 -10.26 -6.91 27.24
C SER A 99 -10.10 -6.27 25.84
N ALA A 100 -9.73 -5.00 25.82
CA ALA A 100 -9.30 -4.31 24.60
C ALA A 100 -8.12 -5.04 23.93
N GLY A 101 -8.14 -5.06 22.61
CA GLY A 101 -7.13 -5.72 21.78
C GLY A 101 -7.31 -7.22 21.60
N ARG A 102 -8.32 -7.84 22.21
CA ARG A 102 -8.67 -9.24 21.99
C ARG A 102 -9.15 -9.44 20.54
N ILE A 103 -8.83 -10.59 19.96
CA ILE A 103 -9.21 -10.91 18.58
C ILE A 103 -10.42 -11.85 18.56
N LEU A 104 -11.39 -11.50 17.72
CA LEU A 104 -12.55 -12.28 17.36
C LEU A 104 -12.45 -12.67 15.89
N LEU A 105 -13.11 -13.76 15.50
CA LEU A 105 -13.21 -14.23 14.13
C LEU A 105 -14.66 -14.18 13.69
N ASP A 106 -14.91 -13.62 12.51
CA ASP A 106 -16.21 -13.73 11.87
C ASP A 106 -16.38 -15.09 11.16
N SER A 107 -17.58 -15.33 10.61
CA SER A 107 -17.91 -16.54 9.86
C SER A 107 -17.06 -16.77 8.61
N SER A 108 -16.39 -15.73 8.10
CA SER A 108 -15.49 -15.78 6.95
C SER A 108 -14.01 -15.93 7.37
N GLY A 109 -13.73 -16.02 8.68
CA GLY A 109 -12.37 -16.11 9.23
C GLY A 109 -11.61 -14.79 9.29
N ARG A 110 -12.27 -13.64 9.08
CA ARG A 110 -11.64 -12.32 9.19
C ARG A 110 -11.52 -11.92 10.65
N SER A 111 -10.34 -11.44 11.02
CA SER A 111 -10.06 -10.98 12.37
C SER A 111 -10.71 -9.63 12.66
N LEU A 112 -11.37 -9.56 13.81
CA LEU A 112 -11.97 -8.37 14.40
C LEU A 112 -11.28 -8.11 15.73
N ARG A 113 -10.71 -6.93 15.91
CA ARG A 113 -10.03 -6.52 17.14
C ARG A 113 -10.98 -5.70 18.00
N VAL A 114 -11.12 -6.08 19.26
CA VAL A 114 -11.92 -5.35 20.24
C VAL A 114 -11.25 -4.00 20.56
N GLU A 115 -12.00 -2.90 20.48
CA GLU A 115 -11.47 -1.56 20.74
C GLU A 115 -11.40 -1.23 22.24
N ASN A 116 -12.48 -1.53 22.97
CA ASN A 116 -12.66 -1.13 24.36
C ASN A 116 -12.93 -2.36 25.24
N SER A 117 -12.36 -2.37 26.45
CA SER A 117 -12.64 -3.41 27.43
C SER A 117 -14.08 -3.29 27.95
N VAL A 118 -14.81 -4.41 28.01
CA VAL A 118 -16.19 -4.46 28.50
C VAL A 118 -16.36 -5.62 29.49
N LYS A 119 -17.16 -5.36 30.53
CA LYS A 119 -17.50 -6.33 31.59
C LYS A 119 -18.98 -6.64 31.51
N VAL A 120 -19.32 -7.85 31.07
CA VAL A 120 -20.70 -8.30 30.89
C VAL A 120 -21.11 -9.11 32.12
N ASN A 121 -22.13 -8.63 32.83
CA ASN A 121 -22.65 -9.33 34.01
C ASN A 121 -23.25 -10.69 33.62
N ALA A 122 -23.33 -11.61 34.59
CA ALA A 122 -23.94 -12.91 34.39
C ALA A 122 -25.38 -12.79 33.87
N LYS A 123 -25.76 -13.60 32.87
CA LYS A 123 -27.10 -13.63 32.27
C LYS A 123 -27.58 -12.30 31.69
N THR A 124 -26.64 -11.45 31.26
CA THR A 124 -26.96 -10.17 30.62
C THR A 124 -26.39 -10.08 29.22
N VAL A 125 -26.94 -9.13 28.46
CA VAL A 125 -26.48 -8.76 27.13
C VAL A 125 -25.84 -7.38 27.22
N ASP A 126 -24.68 -7.22 26.59
CA ASP A 126 -24.02 -5.94 26.43
C ASP A 126 -23.44 -5.79 25.00
N TYR A 127 -22.87 -4.64 24.68
CA TYR A 127 -22.34 -4.34 23.36
C TYR A 127 -20.86 -3.94 23.41
N ILE A 128 -20.11 -4.39 22.41
CA ILE A 128 -18.70 -4.04 22.23
C ILE A 128 -18.47 -3.47 20.82
N ALA A 129 -17.56 -2.50 20.71
CA ALA A 129 -17.07 -2.01 19.43
C ALA A 129 -15.83 -2.81 19.00
N CYS A 130 -15.83 -3.28 17.76
CA CYS A 130 -14.73 -4.03 17.18
C CYS A 130 -14.35 -3.48 15.80
N THR A 131 -13.05 -3.40 15.53
CA THR A 131 -12.51 -2.98 14.24
C THR A 131 -12.07 -4.19 13.43
N GLN A 132 -12.37 -4.25 12.14
CA GLN A 132 -11.83 -5.27 11.25
C GLN A 132 -10.35 -4.98 11.00
N LEU A 133 -9.48 -5.63 11.77
CA LEU A 133 -8.06 -5.35 11.78
C LEU A 133 -7.28 -6.53 12.34
N TYR A 134 -6.25 -6.96 11.61
CA TYR A 134 -5.26 -7.89 12.11
C TYR A 134 -3.88 -7.22 12.16
N SER A 135 -3.01 -7.69 13.05
CA SER A 135 -1.68 -7.10 13.24
C SER A 135 -0.57 -8.11 13.05
N LEU A 136 0.53 -7.67 12.44
CA LEU A 136 1.77 -8.43 12.36
C LEU A 136 2.88 -7.65 13.02
N SER A 137 3.60 -8.33 13.91
CA SER A 137 4.76 -7.75 14.58
C SER A 137 6.02 -8.45 14.06
N ASN A 138 6.96 -7.66 13.54
CA ASN A 138 8.27 -8.14 13.11
C ASN A 138 9.36 -7.33 13.82
N THR A 139 10.47 -7.98 14.18
CA THR A 139 11.63 -7.31 14.75
C THR A 139 12.71 -7.15 13.68
N HIS A 140 13.03 -5.90 13.33
CA HIS A 140 14.10 -5.59 12.39
C HIS A 140 15.36 -5.16 13.12
N THR A 141 16.51 -5.64 12.66
CA THR A 141 17.83 -5.21 13.15
C THR A 141 18.52 -4.35 12.11
N VAL A 142 18.94 -3.14 12.49
CA VAL A 142 19.59 -2.17 11.62
C VAL A 142 20.96 -2.69 11.18
N LYS A 143 21.13 -2.88 9.87
CA LYS A 143 22.35 -3.47 9.28
C LYS A 143 23.51 -2.49 9.17
N GLU A 144 23.20 -1.23 8.92
CA GLU A 144 24.17 -0.17 8.66
C GLU A 144 23.66 1.17 9.20
N ASN A 145 24.60 2.06 9.53
CA ASN A 145 24.28 3.40 9.98
C ASN A 145 24.23 4.34 8.76
N ARG A 146 23.05 4.52 8.17
CA ARG A 146 22.82 5.32 6.96
C ARG A 146 21.78 6.41 7.23
N ALA A 147 22.00 7.61 6.68
CA ALA A 147 21.00 8.66 6.66
C ALA A 147 19.74 8.16 5.93
N PHE A 148 18.55 8.53 6.43
CA PHE A 148 17.29 8.09 5.84
C PHE A 148 17.19 6.55 5.73
N TYR A 149 17.62 5.85 6.77
CA TYR A 149 17.55 4.40 6.82
C TYR A 149 16.11 3.94 6.59
N GLU A 150 15.95 2.94 5.73
CA GLU A 150 14.66 2.41 5.32
C GLU A 150 14.50 0.96 5.75
N ILE A 151 13.31 0.62 6.21
CA ILE A 151 12.94 -0.75 6.55
C ILE A 151 11.76 -1.15 5.66
N PRO A 152 11.90 -2.19 4.82
CA PRO A 152 10.78 -2.67 4.03
C PRO A 152 9.73 -3.30 4.95
N VAL A 153 8.47 -2.95 4.71
CA VAL A 153 7.32 -3.51 5.41
C VAL A 153 6.84 -4.72 4.61
N GLN A 154 6.78 -5.88 5.26
CA GLN A 154 6.29 -7.09 4.61
C GLN A 154 4.78 -7.05 4.51
N MET A 155 4.26 -7.00 3.29
CA MET A 155 2.85 -7.29 3.02
C MET A 155 2.64 -8.80 3.06
N ARG A 156 1.61 -9.25 3.77
CA ARG A 156 1.38 -10.69 4.02
C ARG A 156 0.46 -11.33 2.99
N ASP A 157 -0.64 -10.67 2.64
CA ASP A 157 -1.72 -11.27 1.84
C ASP A 157 -2.18 -10.33 0.71
N GLU A 158 -2.43 -10.88 -0.48
CA GLU A 158 -2.85 -10.15 -1.69
C GLU A 158 -4.20 -9.42 -1.54
N GLU A 159 -5.05 -9.87 -0.62
CA GLU A 159 -6.40 -9.32 -0.40
C GLU A 159 -6.48 -8.32 0.76
N SER A 160 -5.36 -8.09 1.46
CA SER A 160 -5.33 -7.19 2.62
C SER A 160 -4.55 -5.92 2.33
N PHE A 161 -5.05 -4.81 2.85
CA PHE A 161 -4.48 -3.50 2.68
C PHE A 161 -3.88 -2.99 3.99
N LEU A 162 -2.82 -2.20 3.88
CA LEU A 162 -2.22 -1.55 5.03
C LEU A 162 -3.18 -0.48 5.57
N SER A 163 -3.49 -0.55 6.86
CA SER A 163 -4.26 0.49 7.56
C SER A 163 -3.33 1.41 8.35
N GLY A 164 -2.31 0.85 8.98
CA GLY A 164 -1.38 1.62 9.80
C GLY A 164 -0.14 0.83 10.18
N ILE A 165 0.86 1.55 10.67
CA ILE A 165 2.10 0.97 11.19
C ILE A 165 2.38 1.67 12.51
N ARG A 166 2.94 0.95 13.48
CA ARG A 166 3.57 1.47 14.68
C ARG A 166 4.98 0.93 14.79
N VAL A 167 5.89 1.74 15.30
CA VAL A 167 7.31 1.41 15.44
C VAL A 167 7.73 1.63 16.87
N PHE A 168 8.33 0.60 17.47
CA PHE A 168 8.83 0.63 18.84
C PHE A 168 10.33 0.38 18.85
N ASP A 169 11.07 1.06 19.73
CA ASP A 169 12.47 0.73 20.01
C ASP A 169 12.61 -0.52 20.90
N GLU A 170 13.85 -0.99 21.08
CA GLU A 170 14.18 -2.13 21.95
C GLU A 170 13.75 -1.93 23.42
N THR A 171 13.57 -0.68 23.86
CA THR A 171 13.07 -0.35 25.20
C THR A 171 11.54 -0.24 25.29
N GLY A 172 10.83 -0.42 24.18
CA GLY A 172 9.37 -0.36 24.09
C GLY A 172 8.80 1.05 23.91
N ASN A 173 9.62 2.08 23.65
CA ASN A 173 9.10 3.41 23.35
C ASN A 173 8.61 3.46 21.90
N GLU A 174 7.39 3.96 21.73
CA GLU A 174 6.80 4.21 20.42
C GLU A 174 7.43 5.44 19.77
N TYR A 175 7.76 5.32 18.49
CA TYR A 175 8.11 6.46 17.65
C TYR A 175 6.83 7.10 17.13
N ALA A 176 6.81 8.42 16.99
CA ALA A 176 5.65 9.10 16.43
C ALA A 176 5.64 8.98 14.90
N TYR A 177 4.49 8.66 14.33
CA TYR A 177 4.29 8.75 12.88
C TYR A 177 4.13 10.20 12.47
N THR A 178 4.92 10.63 11.49
CA THR A 178 4.79 11.93 10.84
C THR A 178 4.67 11.72 9.34
N ASP A 179 3.88 12.55 8.65
CA ASP A 179 3.73 12.44 7.20
C ASP A 179 4.95 13.03 6.47
N ARG A 180 5.42 14.20 6.92
CA ARG A 180 6.62 14.88 6.42
C ARG A 180 7.53 15.34 7.55
N TYR A 181 8.81 15.51 7.25
CA TYR A 181 9.82 16.01 8.18
C TYR A 181 9.66 17.50 8.58
N THR A 182 8.56 18.12 8.18
CA THR A 182 8.23 19.49 8.56
C THR A 182 7.93 19.58 10.05
N ALA A 183 8.57 20.53 10.73
CA ALA A 183 8.45 20.74 12.18
C ALA A 183 8.97 19.58 13.07
N VAL A 184 9.81 18.71 12.53
CA VAL A 184 10.50 17.66 13.29
C VAL A 184 11.87 18.18 13.74
N ALA A 185 12.17 18.06 15.03
CA ALA A 185 13.46 18.45 15.58
C ALA A 185 14.54 17.38 15.31
N ALA A 186 15.81 17.77 15.42
CA ALA A 186 16.92 16.81 15.43
C ALA A 186 16.76 15.85 16.64
N ASP A 187 17.05 14.57 16.40
CA ASP A 187 16.98 13.48 17.39
C ASP A 187 15.56 13.20 17.96
N GLU A 188 14.52 13.75 17.35
CA GLU A 188 13.13 13.42 17.67
C GLU A 188 12.77 12.00 17.19
N LYS A 189 12.11 11.21 18.04
CA LYS A 189 11.75 9.82 17.75
C LYS A 189 10.55 9.76 16.80
N VAL A 190 10.77 10.04 15.53
CA VAL A 190 9.75 9.99 14.48
C VAL A 190 10.11 9.01 13.36
N TYR A 191 9.09 8.56 12.63
CA TYR A 191 9.25 7.82 11.39
C TYR A 191 8.22 8.26 10.35
N HIS A 192 8.57 8.01 9.09
CA HIS A 192 7.73 8.23 7.92
C HIS A 192 7.38 6.90 7.27
N ILE A 193 6.28 6.89 6.54
CA ILE A 193 5.91 5.77 5.68
C ILE A 193 6.01 6.29 4.25
N GLU A 194 6.82 5.61 3.45
CA GLU A 194 6.93 5.86 2.02
C GLU A 194 6.47 4.64 1.24
N VAL A 195 6.10 4.86 -0.02
CA VAL A 195 5.67 3.82 -0.94
C VAL A 195 6.43 4.03 -2.24
N ASP A 196 6.87 2.94 -2.88
CA ASP A 196 7.50 3.00 -4.20
C ASP A 196 6.48 2.88 -5.34
N GLU A 197 6.95 3.00 -6.58
CA GLU A 197 6.11 2.84 -7.79
C GLU A 197 5.52 1.44 -7.97
N LYS A 198 5.99 0.46 -7.19
CA LYS A 198 5.52 -0.93 -7.16
C LYS A 198 4.61 -1.21 -5.96
N GLN A 199 4.24 -0.17 -5.21
CA GLN A 199 3.42 -0.25 -4.00
C GLN A 199 4.06 -1.03 -2.84
N ASN A 200 5.39 -1.14 -2.80
CA ASN A 200 6.10 -1.61 -1.61
C ASN A 200 6.18 -0.49 -0.58
N PHE A 201 5.85 -0.82 0.66
CA PHE A 201 5.87 0.12 1.77
C PHE A 201 7.22 0.10 2.49
N TYR A 202 7.70 1.26 2.86
CA TYR A 202 8.95 1.46 3.58
C TYR A 202 8.73 2.36 4.78
N ILE A 203 9.31 1.99 5.91
CA ILE A 203 9.45 2.88 7.06
C ILE A 203 10.77 3.61 6.91
N ARG A 204 10.74 4.94 6.92
CA ARG A 204 11.94 5.77 6.80
C ARG A 204 12.19 6.57 8.06
N PHE A 205 13.44 6.54 8.50
CA PHE A 205 13.93 7.29 9.65
C PHE A 205 14.67 8.57 9.23
N GLY A 206 15.04 9.38 10.20
CA GLY A 206 15.67 10.68 9.99
C GLY A 206 17.14 10.64 9.62
N TYR A 207 17.75 11.82 9.68
CA TYR A 207 19.17 12.08 9.48
C TYR A 207 19.78 12.79 10.69
N LYS A 208 20.84 12.20 11.24
CA LYS A 208 21.45 12.62 12.50
C LYS A 208 21.83 14.10 12.49
N GLY A 209 21.42 14.82 13.54
CA GLY A 209 21.76 16.23 13.74
C GLY A 209 21.04 17.20 12.80
N ILE A 210 20.14 16.72 11.93
CA ILE A 210 19.31 17.56 11.06
C ILE A 210 17.84 17.34 11.38
N VAL A 211 17.36 16.10 11.28
CA VAL A 211 15.93 15.81 11.48
C VAL A 211 15.71 14.38 11.95
N GLY A 212 14.90 14.22 12.99
CA GLY A 212 14.57 12.92 13.55
C GLY A 212 15.80 12.12 14.02
N VAL A 213 15.57 10.84 14.34
CA VAL A 213 16.63 9.91 14.73
C VAL A 213 17.15 9.14 13.52
N GLN A 214 18.47 9.11 13.34
CA GLN A 214 19.13 8.14 12.48
C GLN A 214 19.50 6.90 13.29
N PRO A 215 18.96 5.71 12.96
CA PRO A 215 19.22 4.52 13.75
C PRO A 215 20.68 4.08 13.69
N PRO A 216 21.32 3.79 14.84
CA PRO A 216 22.65 3.22 14.85
C PRO A 216 22.64 1.76 14.38
N ARG A 217 23.76 1.30 13.81
CA ARG A 217 23.96 -0.10 13.44
C ARG A 217 23.73 -1.00 14.67
N GLY A 218 22.93 -2.05 14.50
CA GLY A 218 22.60 -3.02 15.55
C GLY A 218 21.37 -2.64 16.39
N ALA A 219 20.79 -1.44 16.22
CA ALA A 219 19.52 -1.11 16.84
C ALA A 219 18.42 -2.07 16.38
N LYS A 220 17.52 -2.42 17.30
CA LYS A 220 16.35 -3.25 17.01
C LYS A 220 15.08 -2.41 17.10
N PHE A 221 14.20 -2.61 16.13
CA PHE A 221 12.87 -2.04 16.12
C PHE A 221 11.83 -3.13 16.01
N THR A 222 10.79 -3.04 16.83
CA THR A 222 9.58 -3.83 16.66
C THR A 222 8.60 -3.03 15.82
N ILE A 223 8.29 -3.55 14.64
CA ILE A 223 7.38 -2.96 13.68
C ILE A 223 6.06 -3.73 13.80
N GLN A 224 5.01 -3.03 14.21
CA GLN A 224 3.66 -3.55 14.24
C GLN A 224 2.87 -2.96 13.07
N ALA A 225 2.66 -3.75 12.01
CA ALA A 225 1.83 -3.37 10.89
C ALA A 225 0.39 -3.86 11.10
N PHE A 226 -0.57 -3.01 10.78
CA PHE A 226 -2.00 -3.28 10.87
C PHE A 226 -2.60 -3.36 9.48
N TYR A 227 -3.37 -4.41 9.26
CA TYR A 227 -3.96 -4.73 7.97
C TYR A 227 -5.47 -4.90 8.09
N THR A 228 -6.17 -4.53 7.03
CA THR A 228 -7.63 -4.57 6.91
C THR A 228 -8.01 -4.97 5.48
N PHE A 229 -9.23 -5.49 5.32
CA PHE A 229 -9.83 -5.73 4.00
C PHE A 229 -10.48 -4.45 3.44
N GLY A 230 -10.49 -3.34 4.18
CA GLY A 230 -11.03 -2.06 3.73
C GLY A 230 -12.56 -2.06 3.73
N LEU A 231 -13.17 -1.85 2.56
CA LEU A 231 -14.62 -1.89 2.41
C LEU A 231 -15.13 -3.33 2.49
N VAL A 232 -15.98 -3.62 3.46
CA VAL A 232 -16.60 -4.94 3.63
C VAL A 232 -18.12 -4.82 3.68
N ASP A 233 -18.77 -5.09 2.56
CA ASP A 233 -20.23 -5.02 2.42
C ASP A 233 -20.97 -6.28 2.86
N SER A 234 -20.25 -7.36 3.22
CA SER A 234 -20.86 -8.65 3.51
C SER A 234 -21.38 -8.80 4.95
N TYR A 235 -21.10 -7.85 5.84
CA TYR A 235 -21.54 -7.92 7.23
C TYR A 235 -23.04 -7.72 7.37
N SER A 236 -23.71 -8.70 7.98
CA SER A 236 -25.15 -8.67 8.23
C SER A 236 -25.47 -8.78 9.72
N LYS A 237 -26.59 -8.19 10.13
CA LYS A 237 -27.08 -8.31 11.50
C LYS A 237 -27.39 -9.78 11.82
N GLY A 238 -26.90 -10.27 12.95
CA GLY A 238 -27.08 -11.64 13.44
C GLY A 238 -25.96 -12.60 13.03
N ASP A 239 -25.02 -12.15 12.18
CA ASP A 239 -23.84 -12.95 11.83
C ASP A 239 -23.06 -13.32 13.09
N GLN A 240 -22.72 -14.60 13.19
CA GLN A 240 -22.03 -15.13 14.36
C GLN A 240 -20.55 -14.75 14.34
N VAL A 241 -20.05 -14.44 15.52
CA VAL A 241 -18.64 -14.14 15.78
C VAL A 241 -18.15 -15.08 16.88
N ALA A 242 -16.88 -15.44 16.87
CA ALA A 242 -16.28 -16.27 17.90
C ALA A 242 -14.97 -15.66 18.40
N PHE A 243 -14.55 -16.00 19.61
CA PHE A 243 -13.19 -15.68 20.05
C PHE A 243 -12.18 -16.49 19.23
N GLU A 244 -11.10 -15.87 18.78
CA GLU A 244 -10.00 -16.62 18.14
C GLU A 244 -9.36 -17.60 19.14
N ILE A 245 -9.18 -17.13 20.38
CA ILE A 245 -8.63 -17.90 21.48
C ILE A 245 -9.50 -17.70 22.72
N ASN A 246 -9.93 -18.81 23.32
CA ASN A 246 -10.59 -18.82 24.62
C ASN A 246 -9.52 -18.71 25.73
N HIS A 247 -9.63 -17.66 26.55
CA HIS A 247 -8.75 -17.43 27.69
C HIS A 247 -9.34 -18.00 28.98
N SER A 248 -10.66 -18.14 29.04
CA SER A 248 -11.38 -18.68 30.18
C SER A 248 -12.49 -19.64 29.74
N ILE A 249 -12.96 -20.46 30.68
CA ILE A 249 -14.13 -21.32 30.47
C ILE A 249 -15.39 -20.48 30.19
N ASN A 250 -15.48 -19.28 30.78
CA ASN A 250 -16.61 -18.36 30.62
C ASN A 250 -16.74 -17.84 29.18
N ASP A 251 -15.66 -17.82 28.41
CA ASP A 251 -15.70 -17.44 26.99
C ASP A 251 -16.55 -18.40 26.15
N SER A 252 -16.56 -19.70 26.52
CA SER A 252 -17.37 -20.71 25.83
C SER A 252 -18.89 -20.53 26.07
N TYR A 253 -19.26 -19.76 27.08
CA TYR A 253 -20.66 -19.42 27.38
C TYR A 253 -21.07 -18.06 26.81
N ALA A 254 -20.16 -17.36 26.11
CA ALA A 254 -20.49 -16.13 25.43
C ALA A 254 -21.03 -16.43 24.03
N LYS A 255 -22.19 -15.86 23.68
CA LYS A 255 -22.66 -15.79 22.31
C LYS A 255 -22.38 -14.40 21.76
N LEU A 256 -21.65 -14.34 20.65
CA LEU A 256 -21.29 -13.10 19.99
C LEU A 256 -21.97 -13.03 18.63
N SER A 257 -22.66 -11.93 18.35
CA SER A 257 -23.29 -11.70 17.05
C SER A 257 -23.16 -10.24 16.63
N ILE A 258 -23.11 -9.99 15.33
CA ILE A 258 -23.07 -8.63 14.80
C ILE A 258 -24.44 -7.98 15.01
N ASP A 259 -24.48 -6.84 15.72
CA ASP A 259 -25.71 -6.04 15.85
C ASP A 259 -25.86 -5.05 14.69
N SER A 260 -24.78 -4.32 14.38
CA SER A 260 -24.77 -3.33 13.31
C SER A 260 -23.36 -2.98 12.83
N VAL A 261 -23.25 -2.54 11.58
CA VAL A 261 -22.03 -1.93 11.03
C VAL A 261 -22.06 -0.44 11.38
N THR A 262 -21.09 0.02 12.17
CA THR A 262 -20.98 1.43 12.59
C THR A 262 -20.27 2.26 11.52
N SER A 263 -19.25 1.69 10.88
CA SER A 263 -18.55 2.27 9.73
C SER A 263 -18.20 1.15 8.76
N VAL A 264 -18.53 1.29 7.48
CA VAL A 264 -18.31 0.26 6.45
C VAL A 264 -16.83 0.10 6.06
N GLY A 265 -15.97 1.04 6.46
CA GLY A 265 -14.58 1.11 6.01
C GLY A 265 -14.46 1.72 4.62
N GLU A 266 -13.24 1.78 4.10
CA GLU A 266 -12.94 2.33 2.77
C GLU A 266 -11.75 1.58 2.17
N ALA A 267 -11.85 1.24 0.89
CA ALA A 267 -10.74 0.67 0.13
C ALA A 267 -9.61 1.72 -0.04
N PRO A 268 -8.36 1.31 -0.32
CA PRO A 268 -7.31 2.27 -0.64
C PRO A 268 -7.68 3.13 -1.84
N ILE A 269 -7.08 4.30 -1.89
CA ILE A 269 -7.27 5.24 -2.99
C ILE A 269 -6.97 4.59 -4.34
N THR A 270 -7.90 4.69 -5.28
CA THR A 270 -7.76 4.08 -6.60
C THR A 270 -6.79 4.85 -7.47
N THR A 271 -6.16 4.18 -8.44
CA THR A 271 -5.25 4.82 -9.41
C THR A 271 -5.93 5.94 -10.19
N ALA A 272 -7.24 5.85 -10.45
CA ALA A 272 -8.00 6.92 -11.10
C ALA A 272 -8.05 8.19 -10.24
N VAL A 273 -8.29 8.06 -8.93
CA VAL A 273 -8.28 9.20 -8.00
C VAL A 273 -6.86 9.71 -7.80
N LEU A 274 -5.86 8.83 -7.72
CA LEU A 274 -4.43 9.22 -7.69
C LEU A 274 -4.05 10.02 -8.94
N ARG A 275 -4.56 9.65 -10.12
CA ARG A 275 -4.31 10.40 -11.36
C ARG A 275 -4.85 11.83 -11.28
N GLU A 276 -6.02 12.03 -10.67
CA GLU A 276 -6.54 13.37 -10.42
C GLU A 276 -5.74 14.13 -9.35
N LEU A 277 -5.40 13.49 -8.22
CA LEU A 277 -4.59 14.11 -7.17
C LEU A 277 -3.20 14.51 -7.64
N THR A 278 -2.60 13.73 -8.53
CA THR A 278 -1.29 14.03 -9.11
C THR A 278 -1.34 15.15 -10.15
N LYS A 279 -2.50 15.50 -10.72
CA LYS A 279 -2.65 16.65 -11.62
C LYS A 279 -2.62 17.98 -10.88
N TYR A 280 -3.28 18.06 -9.72
CA TYR A 280 -3.34 19.29 -8.96
C TYR A 280 -2.19 19.35 -7.94
N PRO A 281 -1.41 20.44 -7.87
CA PRO A 281 -0.47 20.62 -6.78
C PRO A 281 -1.27 20.82 -5.49
N SER A 282 -1.30 19.82 -4.62
CA SER A 282 -1.77 19.98 -3.24
C SER A 282 -0.64 20.63 -2.43
N VAL A 283 -0.89 21.86 -1.97
CA VAL A 283 0.01 22.66 -1.12
C VAL A 283 0.31 21.92 0.18
#